data_AF-A0A9X1K073-F1
#
_entry.id   AF-A0A9X1K073-F1
#
_cell.length_a   1.000
_cell.length_b   1.000
_cell.length_c   1.000
_cell.angle_alpha   90.00
_cell.angle_beta   90.00
_cell.angle_gamma   90.00
#
_symmetry.space_group_name_H-M   'P 1'
#
loop_
_entity.id
_entity.type
_entity.pdbx_description
1 polymer ?
#
loop_
_entity_poly.entity_id
_entity_poly.type
_entity_poly.pdbx_seq_one_letter_code
_entity_poly.pdbx_strand_id
1 'polypeptide(L)'
;MKYTTTGTRLNHKIFIRTRQTNFDVKKHFSHTTIENFVDHTKMKGHEFAAFQKRMFQQMKKDRKRRRIVFLISCIVTLLIIIGFLIFWNTFDFSLLKSSEF
;
A
#
# COMPACT_ATOMS: atom_id res chain seq x y z
N MET A 1 30.91 -29.79 -5.07
CA MET A 1 30.27 -29.85 -3.74
C MET A 1 31.41 -29.92 -2.71
N LYS A 2 31.58 -28.93 -1.82
CA LYS A 2 32.71 -28.89 -0.87
C LYS A 2 32.21 -29.26 0.53
N TYR A 3 32.79 -30.30 1.14
CA TYR A 3 32.51 -30.69 2.51
C TYR A 3 33.57 -30.05 3.41
N THR A 4 33.15 -29.34 4.46
CA THR A 4 34.04 -28.84 5.50
C THR A 4 33.84 -29.68 6.77
N THR A 5 34.89 -30.38 7.21
CA THR A 5 34.88 -31.18 8.44
C THR A 5 35.27 -30.30 9.62
N THR A 6 34.31 -29.93 10.47
CA THR A 6 34.54 -29.16 11.70
C THR A 6 34.49 -30.05 12.94
N GLY A 7 35.26 -31.15 12.94
CA GLY A 7 35.55 -31.95 14.13
C GLY A 7 34.89 -33.34 14.21
N THR A 8 35.37 -34.13 15.18
CA THR A 8 34.91 -35.49 15.54
C THR A 8 34.24 -35.46 16.91
N ARG A 9 33.07 -36.10 17.05
CA ARG A 9 32.46 -36.36 18.37
C ARG A 9 32.35 -37.88 18.53
N LEU A 10 32.87 -38.41 19.65
CA LEU A 10 32.88 -39.85 19.95
C LEU A 10 33.50 -40.70 18.80
N ASN A 11 34.67 -40.29 18.29
CA ASN A 11 35.41 -40.95 17.20
C ASN A 11 34.68 -41.06 15.83
N HIS A 12 33.52 -40.45 15.65
CA HIS A 12 32.87 -40.36 14.34
C HIS A 12 33.08 -38.97 13.71
N LYS A 13 33.44 -38.96 12.42
CA LYS A 13 33.58 -37.72 11.63
C LYS A 13 32.18 -37.16 11.33
N ILE A 14 31.88 -35.99 11.87
CA ILE A 14 30.59 -35.32 11.61
C ILE A 14 30.75 -34.45 10.38
N PHE A 15 30.01 -34.78 9.32
CA PHE A 15 29.95 -33.98 8.10
C PHE A 15 28.76 -33.04 8.18
N ILE A 16 28.99 -31.77 8.50
CA ILE A 16 27.94 -30.74 8.47
C ILE A 16 27.79 -30.24 7.03
N ARG A 17 26.60 -30.39 6.45
CA ARG A 17 26.28 -29.85 5.12
C ARG A 17 26.11 -28.34 5.21
N THR A 18 27.10 -27.59 4.75
CA THR A 18 26.96 -26.14 4.52
C THR A 18 26.15 -25.93 3.24
N ARG A 19 24.86 -25.60 3.36
CA ARG A 19 24.06 -25.12 2.23
C ARG A 19 24.50 -23.68 1.91
N GLN A 20 25.37 -23.52 0.92
CA GLN A 20 25.59 -22.20 0.32
C GLN A 20 24.41 -21.92 -0.61
N THR A 21 23.66 -20.86 -0.34
CA THR A 21 22.62 -20.39 -1.25
C THR A 21 23.22 -19.41 -2.26
N ASN A 22 22.60 -19.26 -3.44
CA ASN A 22 23.08 -18.32 -4.46
C ASN A 22 23.08 -16.85 -3.99
N PHE A 23 22.45 -16.56 -2.83
CA PHE A 23 22.42 -15.26 -2.18
C PHE A 23 23.63 -15.02 -1.26
N ASP A 24 24.31 -16.07 -0.79
CA ASP A 24 25.53 -15.97 0.05
C ASP A 24 26.78 -15.72 -0.79
N VAL A 25 26.72 -16.00 -2.09
CA VAL A 25 27.78 -15.66 -3.03
C VAL A 25 27.69 -14.15 -3.25
N LYS A 26 28.55 -13.39 -2.55
CA LYS A 26 28.78 -11.96 -2.79
C LYS A 26 29.25 -11.77 -4.24
N LYS A 27 28.32 -11.76 -5.19
CA LYS A 27 28.55 -11.28 -6.54
C LYS A 27 28.72 -9.77 -6.42
N HIS A 28 29.95 -9.30 -6.60
CA HIS A 28 30.21 -7.90 -6.88
C HIS A 28 29.55 -7.58 -8.22
N PHE A 29 28.33 -7.02 -8.18
CA PHE A 29 27.70 -6.43 -9.35
C PHE A 29 28.46 -5.14 -9.65
N SER A 30 29.34 -5.18 -10.65
CA SER A 30 30.27 -4.07 -10.96
C SER A 30 29.63 -2.91 -11.72
N HIS A 31 28.39 -3.05 -12.21
CA HIS A 31 27.73 -1.97 -12.95
C HIS A 31 26.22 -2.01 -12.76
N THR A 32 25.71 -1.21 -11.82
CA THR A 32 24.31 -0.81 -11.81
C THR A 32 24.24 0.67 -12.20
N THR A 33 23.61 0.95 -13.33
CA THR A 33 23.31 2.26 -13.93
C THR A 33 22.26 3.06 -13.12
N ILE A 34 22.25 2.89 -11.80
CA ILE A 34 21.31 3.56 -10.92
C ILE A 34 22.12 4.61 -10.18
N GLU A 35 22.23 5.78 -10.82
CA GLU A 35 22.77 6.97 -10.20
C GLU A 35 22.05 7.20 -8.86
N ASN A 36 22.84 7.09 -7.78
CA ASN A 36 22.48 7.52 -6.44
C ASN A 36 21.18 6.93 -5.89
N PHE A 37 21.19 5.63 -5.57
CA PHE A 37 20.42 5.20 -4.40
C PHE A 37 21.01 5.90 -3.17
N VAL A 38 20.43 7.04 -2.80
CA VAL A 38 20.54 7.54 -1.43
C VAL A 38 20.08 6.37 -0.55
N ASP A 39 21.02 5.80 0.20
CA ASP A 39 20.81 4.61 0.99
C ASP A 39 19.83 4.92 2.14
N HIS A 40 18.53 4.83 1.84
CA HIS A 40 17.45 5.04 2.81
C HIS A 40 17.43 3.96 3.90
N THR A 41 18.30 2.94 3.82
CA THR A 41 18.38 1.88 4.83
C THR A 41 19.03 2.33 6.15
N LYS A 42 19.71 3.49 6.18
CA LYS A 42 20.35 4.02 7.39
C LYS A 42 19.97 5.47 7.69
N MET A 43 18.68 5.73 7.82
CA MET A 43 18.22 6.99 8.42
C MET A 43 18.65 7.02 9.90
N LYS A 44 19.36 8.06 10.35
CA LYS A 44 19.73 8.16 11.78
C LYS A 44 18.43 8.27 12.60
N GLY A 45 18.38 7.71 13.81
CA GLY A 45 17.14 7.64 14.60
C GLY A 45 16.41 8.98 14.80
N HIS A 46 17.16 10.09 14.87
CA HIS A 46 16.59 11.45 14.95
C HIS A 46 15.95 11.92 13.64
N GLU A 47 16.53 11.58 12.49
CA GLU A 47 15.97 11.86 11.17
C GLU A 47 14.69 11.04 10.94
N PHE A 48 14.66 9.80 11.42
CA PHE A 48 13.47 8.95 11.35
C PHE A 48 12.30 9.49 12.18
N ALA A 49 12.56 10.01 13.38
CA ALA A 49 11.53 10.66 14.20
C ALA A 49 10.97 11.93 13.53
N ALA A 50 11.83 12.74 12.90
CA ALA A 50 11.41 13.91 12.14
C ALA A 50 10.57 13.52 10.91
N PHE A 51 10.96 12.44 10.22
CA PHE A 51 10.22 11.88 9.08
C PHE A 51 8.84 11.36 9.49
N GLN A 52 8.76 10.57 10.56
CA GLN A 52 7.48 10.09 11.10
C GLN A 52 6.56 11.25 11.46
N LYS A 53 7.07 12.29 12.12
CA LYS A 53 6.27 13.47 12.48
C LYS A 53 5.70 14.17 11.24
N ARG A 54 6.48 14.31 10.17
CA ARG A 54 6.03 14.88 8.89
C ARG A 54 4.97 13.99 8.22
N MET A 55 5.18 12.68 8.21
CA MET A 55 4.21 11.70 7.70
C MET A 55 2.88 11.75 8.46
N PHE A 56 2.90 11.78 9.80
CA PHE A 56 1.68 11.90 10.60
C PHE A 56 0.93 13.21 10.35
N GLN A 57 1.64 14.31 10.12
CA GLN A 57 1.02 15.59 9.78
C GLN A 57 0.35 15.56 8.40
N GLN A 58 0.97 14.94 7.41
CA GLN A 58 0.39 14.73 6.08
C GLN A 58 -0.83 13.82 6.15
N MET A 59 -0.73 12.68 6.85
CA MET A 59 -1.86 11.76 7.05
C MET A 59 -3.06 12.42 7.76
N LYS A 60 -2.82 13.35 8.70
CA LYS A 60 -3.89 14.11 9.36
C LYS A 60 -4.61 15.04 8.40
N LYS A 61 -3.89 15.72 7.50
CA LYS A 61 -4.48 16.60 6.47
C LYS A 61 -5.30 15.79 5.45
N ASP A 62 -4.74 14.67 4.99
CA ASP A 62 -5.42 13.80 4.01
C ASP A 62 -6.68 13.15 4.58
N ARG A 63 -6.67 12.80 5.88
CA ARG A 63 -7.86 12.26 6.55
C ARG A 63 -9.02 13.25 6.57
N LYS A 64 -8.75 14.54 6.81
CA LYS A 64 -9.78 15.60 6.77
C LYS A 64 -10.30 15.81 5.34
N ARG A 65 -9.39 15.88 4.36
CA ARG A 65 -9.75 16.05 2.95
C ARG A 65 -10.64 14.91 2.45
N ARG A 66 -10.29 13.65 2.76
CA ARG A 66 -11.11 12.49 2.39
C ARG A 66 -12.51 12.51 3.01
N ARG A 67 -12.65 12.95 4.27
CA ARG A 67 -13.98 13.08 4.91
C ARG A 67 -14.86 14.12 4.20
N ILE A 68 -14.28 15.27 3.83
CA ILE A 68 -15.02 16.33 3.12
C ILE A 68 -15.45 15.83 1.74
N VAL A 69 -14.55 15.21 0.98
CA VAL A 69 -14.88 14.65 -0.35
C VAL A 69 -15.97 13.58 -0.25
N PHE A 70 -15.90 12.70 0.75
CA PHE A 70 -16.94 11.70 1.00
C PHE A 70 -18.30 12.34 1.32
N LEU A 71 -18.34 13.35 2.19
CA LEU A 71 -19.58 14.08 2.51
C LEU A 71 -20.19 14.74 1.27
N ILE A 72 -19.38 15.41 0.45
CA ILE A 72 -19.84 16.02 -0.81
C ILE A 72 -20.39 14.94 -1.75
N SER A 73 -19.69 13.81 -1.89
CA SER A 73 -20.16 12.69 -2.71
C SER A 73 -21.53 12.19 -2.24
N CYS A 74 -21.75 12.03 -0.93
CA CYS A 74 -23.05 11.61 -0.39
C CYS A 74 -24.17 12.62 -0.71
N ILE A 75 -23.89 13.92 -0.59
CA ILE A 75 -24.87 14.98 -0.90
C ILE A 75 -25.25 14.93 -2.38
N VAL A 76 -24.26 14.81 -3.28
CA VAL A 76 -24.51 14.73 -4.72
C VAL A 76 -25.35 13.49 -5.05
N THR A 77 -25.02 12.33 -4.48
CA THR A 77 -25.83 11.11 -4.70
C THR A 77 -27.25 11.25 -4.18
N LEU A 78 -27.47 11.91 -3.04
CA LEU A 78 -28.82 12.17 -2.52
C LEU A 78 -29.62 13.07 -3.45
N LEU A 79 -29.01 14.13 -4.00
CA LEU A 79 -29.68 15.02 -4.95
C LEU A 79 -30.13 14.28 -6.21
N ILE A 80 -29.32 13.37 -6.73
CA ILE A 80 -29.68 12.55 -7.90
C ILE A 80 -30.89 11.67 -7.57
N ILE A 81 -30.89 11.01 -6.42
CA ILE A 81 -32.01 10.15 -5.99
C ILE A 81 -33.29 10.98 -5.83
N ILE A 82 -33.21 12.14 -5.17
CA ILE A 82 -34.36 13.03 -5.00
C ILE A 82 -34.89 13.50 -6.36
N GLY A 83 -34.00 13.92 -7.26
CA GLY A 83 -34.38 14.32 -8.61
C GLY A 83 -35.08 13.19 -9.38
N PHE A 84 -34.57 11.96 -9.26
CA PHE A 84 -35.18 10.78 -9.87
C PHE A 84 -36.57 10.48 -9.29
N LEU A 85 -36.75 10.58 -7.96
CA LEU A 85 -38.04 10.37 -7.31
C LEU A 85 -39.08 11.42 -7.73
N ILE A 86 -38.68 12.69 -7.80
CA ILE A 86 -39.56 13.77 -8.28
C ILE A 86 -39.93 13.52 -9.74
N PHE A 87 -38.95 13.20 -10.58
CA PHE A 87 -39.19 12.88 -11.99
C PHE A 87 -40.18 11.74 -12.15
N TRP A 88 -39.98 10.63 -11.44
CA TRP A 88 -40.88 9.47 -11.47
C TRP A 88 -42.31 9.85 -11.04
N ASN A 89 -42.45 10.57 -9.92
CA ASN A 89 -43.75 11.02 -9.41
C ASN A 89 -44.48 11.92 -10.42
N THR A 90 -43.78 12.88 -11.02
CA THR A 90 -44.37 13.77 -12.04
C THR A 90 -44.74 13.04 -13.32
N PHE A 91 -43.95 12.05 -13.73
CA PHE A 91 -44.24 11.24 -14.91
C PHE A 91 -45.48 10.36 -14.70
N ASP A 92 -45.57 9.68 -13.55
CA ASP A 92 -46.75 8.87 -13.18
C ASP A 92 -48.03 9.73 -13.11
N PHE A 93 -47.95 10.91 -12.47
CA PHE A 93 -49.08 11.84 -12.39
C PHE A 93 -49.51 12.36 -13.77
N SER A 94 -48.56 12.64 -14.65
CA SER A 94 -48.85 13.05 -16.03
C SER A 94 -49.53 11.94 -16.85
N LEU A 95 -49.15 10.68 -16.62
CA LEU A 95 -49.71 9.51 -17.29
C LEU A 95 -51.17 9.28 -16.86
N LEU A 96 -51.44 9.34 -15.56
CA LEU A 96 -52.78 9.23 -14.99
C LEU A 96 -53.72 10.33 -15.53
N LYS A 97 -53.25 11.58 -15.56
CA LYS A 97 -54.04 12.70 -16.10
C LYS A 97 -54.36 12.56 -17.59
N SER A 98 -53.48 11.92 -18.36
CA SER A 98 -53.71 11.68 -19.80
C SER A 98 -54.72 10.56 -20.08
N SER A 99 -54.92 9.63 -19.15
CA SER A 99 -55.88 8.52 -19.28
C SER A 99 -57.31 8.84 -18.85
N GLU A 100 -57.54 10.02 -18.25
CA GLU A 100 -58.88 10.49 -17.85
C GLU A 100 -59.59 11.32 -18.94
N PHE A 101 -58.96 11.49 -20.11
CA PHE A 101 -59.54 12.10 -21.32
C PHE A 101 -59.73 11.05 -22.41
#